data_AF-A0A653FBL0-F1
#
_entry.id   AF-A0A653FBL0-F1
#
_cell.length_a   1.000
_cell.length_b   1.000
_cell.length_c   1.000
_cell.angle_alpha   90.00
_cell.angle_beta   90.00
_cell.angle_gamma   90.00
#
_symmetry.space_group_name_H-M   'P 1'
#
loop_
_entity.id
_entity.type
_entity.pdbx_description
1 polymer ?
#
loop_
_entity_poly.entity_id
_entity_poly.type
_entity_poly.pdbx_seq_one_letter_code
_entity_poly.pdbx_strand_id
1 'polypeptide(L)'
;MPPPNGDERTTLVGWLDFYRATLAAKCEGLTDEQVRIASVEPSEMTLLGLVQHAAEVERNWFRRVLTGEKLPAIFGSTPHPEGHDGGFELSPDSSYRTAIAIWQDESTNSMTPAHSWGPR
;
A
#
# COMPACT_ATOMS: atom_id res chain seq x y z
N MET A 1 -15.53 -3.98 -8.99
CA MET A 1 -16.11 -2.69 -8.59
C MET A 1 -17.06 -2.96 -7.43
N PRO A 2 -17.03 -2.16 -6.35
CA PRO A 2 -17.87 -2.39 -5.17
C PRO A 2 -19.38 -2.26 -5.48
N PRO A 3 -20.24 -2.84 -4.63
CA PRO A 3 -21.69 -2.73 -4.79
C PRO A 3 -22.14 -1.26 -4.60
N PRO A 4 -23.07 -0.75 -5.41
CA PRO A 4 -23.48 0.66 -5.36
C PRO A 4 -24.23 1.05 -4.08
N ASN A 5 -24.90 0.10 -3.41
CA ASN A 5 -25.75 0.35 -2.24
C ASN A 5 -25.47 -0.65 -1.09
N GLY A 6 -24.20 -0.91 -0.75
CA GLY A 6 -23.84 -1.70 0.43
C GLY A 6 -23.93 -0.88 1.73
N ASP A 7 -23.87 -1.53 2.89
CA ASP A 7 -23.59 -0.80 4.13
C ASP A 7 -22.19 -0.16 4.09
N GLU A 8 -21.90 0.75 5.02
CA GLU A 8 -20.64 1.51 5.05
C GLU A 8 -19.43 0.56 5.01
N ARG A 9 -19.42 -0.47 5.84
CA ARG A 9 -18.32 -1.43 5.94
C ARG A 9 -18.13 -2.19 4.62
N THR A 10 -19.20 -2.72 4.06
CA THR A 10 -19.20 -3.49 2.81
C THR A 10 -18.70 -2.62 1.65
N THR A 11 -19.13 -1.36 1.62
CA THR A 11 -18.72 -0.39 0.61
C THR A 11 -17.23 -0.07 0.74
N LEU A 12 -16.75 0.24 1.94
CA LEU A 12 -15.34 0.56 2.18
C LEU A 12 -14.41 -0.60 1.86
N VAL A 13 -14.72 -1.81 2.34
CA VAL A 13 -13.93 -3.02 2.06
C VAL A 13 -13.93 -3.31 0.56
N GLY A 14 -15.10 -3.22 -0.09
CA GLY A 14 -15.19 -3.43 -1.53
C GLY A 14 -14.38 -2.42 -2.37
N TRP A 15 -14.27 -1.16 -1.93
CA TRP A 15 -13.39 -0.17 -2.56
C TRP A 15 -11.91 -0.50 -2.35
N LEU A 16 -11.51 -0.90 -1.13
CA LEU A 16 -10.13 -1.31 -0.86
C LEU A 16 -9.72 -2.50 -1.74
N ASP A 17 -10.54 -3.54 -1.79
CA ASP A 17 -10.28 -4.72 -2.62
C ASP A 17 -10.19 -4.35 -4.10
N PHE A 18 -11.07 -3.46 -4.57
CA PHE A 18 -11.04 -2.98 -5.95
C PHE A 18 -9.75 -2.22 -6.29
N TYR A 19 -9.29 -1.31 -5.42
CA TYR A 19 -8.06 -0.55 -5.67
C TYR A 19 -6.81 -1.42 -5.56
N ARG A 20 -6.77 -2.38 -4.63
CA ARG A 20 -5.69 -3.38 -4.54
C ARG A 20 -5.61 -4.22 -5.80
N ALA A 21 -6.74 -4.77 -6.26
CA ALA A 21 -6.78 -5.53 -7.50
C ALA A 21 -6.37 -4.68 -8.71
N THR A 22 -6.77 -3.41 -8.75
CA THR A 22 -6.42 -2.48 -9.83
C THR A 22 -4.91 -2.23 -9.88
N LEU A 23 -4.27 -1.93 -8.74
CA LEU A 23 -2.83 -1.68 -8.71
C LEU A 23 -2.03 -2.94 -9.10
N ALA A 24 -2.44 -4.12 -8.62
CA ALA A 24 -1.84 -5.38 -9.03
C ALA A 24 -1.96 -5.60 -10.55
N ALA A 25 -3.15 -5.38 -11.12
CA ALA A 25 -3.38 -5.49 -12.57
C ALA A 25 -2.55 -4.49 -13.39
N LYS A 26 -2.26 -3.29 -12.87
CA LYS A 26 -1.37 -2.32 -13.54
C LYS A 26 0.09 -2.78 -13.63
N CYS A 27 0.50 -3.69 -12.76
CA CYS A 27 1.86 -4.22 -12.74
C CYS A 27 1.99 -5.58 -13.46
N GLU A 28 0.88 -6.18 -13.86
CA GLU A 28 0.85 -7.53 -14.43
C GLU A 28 1.63 -7.60 -15.75
N GLY A 29 2.48 -8.62 -15.88
CA GLY A 29 3.30 -8.85 -17.08
C GLY A 29 4.47 -7.88 -17.29
N LEU A 30 4.65 -6.89 -16.40
CA LEU A 30 5.77 -5.96 -16.48
C LEU A 30 7.05 -6.57 -15.91
N THR A 31 8.16 -6.20 -16.51
CA THR A 31 9.50 -6.48 -15.99
C THR A 31 9.86 -5.52 -14.86
N ASP A 32 10.85 -5.90 -14.03
CA ASP A 32 11.35 -5.05 -12.95
C ASP A 32 11.87 -3.69 -13.46
N GLU A 33 12.43 -3.66 -14.66
CA GLU A 33 12.87 -2.41 -15.31
C GLU A 33 11.67 -1.52 -15.69
N GLN A 34 10.62 -2.11 -16.28
CA GLN A 34 9.46 -1.34 -16.72
C GLN A 34 8.70 -0.68 -15.58
N VAL A 35 8.61 -1.33 -14.41
CA VAL A 35 7.94 -0.75 -13.24
C VAL A 35 8.72 0.38 -12.58
N ARG A 36 10.00 0.57 -12.95
CA ARG A 36 10.85 1.70 -12.49
C ARG A 36 10.78 2.91 -13.41
N ILE A 37 10.14 2.79 -14.58
CA ILE A 37 10.00 3.90 -15.49
C ILE A 37 8.97 4.87 -14.91
N ALA A 38 9.34 6.16 -14.86
CA ALA A 38 8.43 7.23 -14.47
C ALA A 38 7.21 7.27 -15.41
N SER A 39 6.03 7.42 -14.84
CA SER A 39 4.78 7.26 -15.60
C SER A 39 4.56 8.39 -16.62
N VAL A 40 5.00 9.61 -16.29
CA VAL A 40 4.91 10.80 -17.16
C VAL A 40 5.80 11.91 -16.60
N GLU A 41 6.53 12.62 -17.45
CA GLU A 41 7.25 13.85 -17.06
C GLU A 41 6.28 14.99 -16.70
N PRO A 42 6.53 15.80 -15.65
CA PRO A 42 7.72 15.85 -14.80
C PRO A 42 7.62 15.01 -13.52
N SER A 43 6.68 14.06 -13.44
CA SER A 43 6.46 13.26 -12.25
C SER A 43 7.48 12.12 -12.15
N GLU A 44 8.15 12.02 -11.00
CA GLU A 44 9.05 10.89 -10.69
C GLU A 44 8.30 9.61 -10.26
N MET A 45 6.96 9.60 -10.36
CA MET A 45 6.14 8.49 -9.87
C MET A 45 6.28 7.25 -10.78
N THR A 46 6.74 6.17 -10.17
CA THR A 46 6.91 4.84 -10.79
C THR A 46 5.89 3.86 -10.21
N LEU A 47 5.59 2.78 -10.93
CA LEU A 47 4.72 1.72 -10.41
C LEU A 47 5.38 0.99 -9.22
N LEU A 48 6.70 0.81 -9.25
CA LEU A 48 7.43 0.21 -8.13
C LEU A 48 7.31 1.07 -6.87
N GLY A 49 7.49 2.39 -6.98
CA GLY A 49 7.33 3.32 -5.87
C GLY A 49 5.89 3.32 -5.36
N LEU A 50 4.90 3.27 -6.25
CA LEU A 50 3.50 3.19 -5.84
C LEU A 50 3.17 1.92 -5.04
N VAL A 51 3.77 0.77 -5.40
CA VAL A 51 3.59 -0.49 -4.66
C VAL A 51 4.29 -0.45 -3.29
N GLN A 52 5.51 0.11 -3.22
CA GLN A 52 6.20 0.31 -1.94
C GLN A 52 5.41 1.24 -1.03
N HIS A 53 4.94 2.37 -1.56
CA HIS A 53 4.08 3.31 -0.85
C HIS A 53 2.77 2.66 -0.37
N ALA A 54 2.11 1.86 -1.20
CA ALA A 54 0.89 1.16 -0.82
C ALA A 54 1.12 0.21 0.38
N ALA A 55 2.29 -0.44 0.47
CA ALA A 55 2.64 -1.24 1.64
C ALA A 55 2.76 -0.39 2.92
N GLU A 56 3.36 0.81 2.85
CA GLU A 56 3.41 1.74 3.98
C GLU A 56 2.03 2.20 4.41
N VAL A 57 1.16 2.54 3.46
CA VAL A 57 -0.20 3.00 3.72
C VAL A 57 -1.00 1.91 4.46
N GLU A 58 -0.92 0.65 4.00
CA GLU A 58 -1.57 -0.48 4.67
C GLU A 58 -1.05 -0.65 6.12
N ARG A 59 0.28 -0.67 6.32
CA ARG A 59 0.86 -0.77 7.66
C ARG A 59 0.49 0.41 8.55
N ASN A 60 0.52 1.62 8.01
CA ASN A 60 0.25 2.84 8.75
C ASN A 60 -1.19 2.83 9.28
N TRP A 61 -2.18 2.66 8.41
CA TRP A 61 -3.58 2.70 8.82
C TRP A 61 -3.98 1.51 9.68
N PHE A 62 -3.67 0.29 9.24
CA PHE A 62 -4.18 -0.90 9.94
C PHE A 62 -3.39 -1.24 11.18
N ARG A 63 -2.07 -1.08 11.17
CA ARG A 63 -1.25 -1.48 12.32
C ARG A 63 -0.93 -0.29 13.21
N ARG A 64 -0.42 0.81 12.67
CA ARG A 64 -0.03 1.96 13.51
C ARG A 64 -1.24 2.73 14.05
N VAL A 65 -2.21 3.07 13.20
CA VAL A 65 -3.37 3.90 13.59
C VAL A 65 -4.46 3.07 14.26
N LEU A 66 -4.96 2.02 13.62
CA LEU A 66 -6.11 1.26 14.14
C LEU A 66 -5.74 0.38 15.34
N THR A 67 -4.58 -0.27 15.34
CA THR A 67 -4.16 -1.15 16.45
C THR A 67 -3.17 -0.51 17.43
N GLY A 68 -2.59 0.64 17.08
CA GLY A 68 -1.63 1.35 17.94
C GLY A 68 -0.21 0.75 17.97
N GLU A 69 0.11 -0.17 17.05
CA GLU A 69 1.43 -0.78 16.98
C GLU A 69 2.52 0.25 16.61
N LYS A 70 3.67 0.19 17.29
CA LYS A 70 4.84 1.03 16.98
C LYS A 70 5.80 0.29 16.07
N LEU A 71 5.54 0.35 14.77
CA LEU A 71 6.33 -0.34 13.75
C LEU A 71 7.17 0.65 12.95
N PRO A 72 8.42 0.29 12.59
CA PRO A 72 9.22 1.10 11.67
C PRO A 72 8.62 1.12 10.27
N ALA A 73 9.09 2.05 9.44
CA ALA A 73 8.86 2.01 8.00
C ALA A 73 9.40 0.70 7.40
N ILE A 74 8.68 0.16 6.43
CA ILE A 74 9.07 -0.89 5.50
C ILE A 74 10.11 -0.36 4.50
N PHE A 75 9.81 0.77 3.85
CA PHE A 75 10.59 1.36 2.77
C PHE A 75 10.99 2.80 3.12
N GLY A 76 12.25 3.12 2.87
CA GLY A 76 12.83 4.42 3.20
C GLY A 76 13.19 4.56 4.69
N SER A 77 14.37 5.11 4.96
CA SER A 77 14.88 5.32 6.32
C SER A 77 14.55 6.72 6.87
N THR A 78 13.96 7.60 6.04
CA THR A 78 13.80 9.01 6.34
C THR A 78 12.32 9.36 6.44
N PRO A 79 11.83 9.76 7.63
CA PRO A 79 10.53 10.39 7.76
C PRO A 79 10.51 11.62 6.84
N HIS A 80 9.58 11.64 5.89
CA HIS A 80 9.48 12.80 5.01
C HIS A 80 8.89 13.98 5.83
N PRO A 81 9.47 15.20 5.79
CA PRO A 81 9.12 16.27 6.72
C PRO A 81 7.64 16.67 6.74
N GLU A 82 6.93 16.49 5.61
CA GLU A 82 5.49 16.79 5.49
C GLU A 82 4.57 15.59 5.84
N GLY A 83 5.12 14.47 6.32
CA GLY A 83 4.34 13.39 6.94
C GLY A 83 3.61 12.41 6.00
N HIS A 84 3.80 12.50 4.68
CA HIS A 84 3.44 11.43 3.73
C HIS A 84 4.06 10.09 4.12
N ASP A 85 3.23 9.05 4.07
CA ASP A 85 3.64 7.66 4.14
C ASP A 85 4.71 7.46 3.04
N GLY A 86 5.93 7.04 3.39
CA GLY A 86 7.07 7.02 2.46
C GLY A 86 6.92 5.99 1.34
N GLY A 87 8.04 5.60 0.73
CA GLY A 87 8.08 4.48 -0.22
C GLY A 87 7.93 4.87 -1.68
N PHE A 88 7.93 6.16 -2.02
CA PHE A 88 8.10 6.57 -3.43
C PHE A 88 9.57 6.57 -3.85
N GLU A 89 10.49 6.76 -2.91
CA GLU A 89 11.93 6.79 -3.16
C GLU A 89 12.50 5.39 -3.35
N LEU A 90 12.90 5.08 -4.59
CA LEU A 90 13.48 3.80 -4.92
C LEU A 90 14.97 3.74 -4.55
N SER A 91 15.32 2.77 -3.70
CA SER A 91 16.71 2.30 -3.59
C SER A 91 17.12 1.52 -4.86
N PRO A 92 18.39 1.56 -5.29
CA PRO A 92 18.92 0.66 -6.33
C PRO A 92 18.64 -0.82 -6.04
N ASP A 93 18.61 -1.21 -4.77
CA ASP A 93 18.37 -2.59 -4.31
C ASP A 93 16.87 -2.93 -4.17
N SER A 94 15.97 -1.99 -4.46
CA SER A 94 14.54 -2.27 -4.48
C SER A 94 14.25 -3.42 -5.45
N SER A 95 13.20 -4.20 -5.21
CA SER A 95 12.74 -5.20 -6.17
C SER A 95 11.23 -5.22 -6.20
N TYR A 96 10.65 -5.27 -7.39
CA TYR A 96 9.20 -5.39 -7.55
C TYR A 96 8.66 -6.64 -6.87
N ARG A 97 9.36 -7.77 -7.02
CA ARG A 97 8.96 -9.04 -6.38
C ARG A 97 8.89 -8.92 -4.86
N THR A 98 9.85 -8.24 -4.25
CA THR A 98 9.87 -8.04 -2.80
C THR A 98 8.78 -7.06 -2.39
N ALA A 99 8.61 -5.96 -3.13
CA ALA A 99 7.62 -4.94 -2.84
C ALA A 99 6.17 -5.48 -2.93
N ILE A 100 5.85 -6.22 -4.00
CA ILE A 100 4.51 -6.81 -4.18
C ILE A 100 4.19 -7.84 -3.10
N ALA A 101 5.16 -8.65 -2.68
CA ALA A 101 4.97 -9.63 -1.62
C ALA A 101 4.69 -8.96 -0.27
N ILE A 102 5.49 -7.95 0.10
CA ILE A 102 5.28 -7.21 1.35
C ILE A 102 3.93 -6.48 1.34
N TRP A 103 3.57 -5.84 0.24
CA TRP A 103 2.28 -5.16 0.12
C TRP A 103 1.09 -6.13 0.24
N GLN A 104 1.19 -7.32 -0.37
CA GLN A 104 0.16 -8.37 -0.25
C GLN A 104 0.04 -8.91 1.18
N ASP A 105 1.17 -9.06 1.88
CA ASP A 105 1.17 -9.47 3.29
C ASP A 105 0.49 -8.42 4.18
N GLU A 106 0.82 -7.14 4.03
CA GLU A 106 0.16 -6.05 4.78
C GLU A 106 -1.33 -5.93 4.43
N SER A 107 -1.71 -6.14 3.16
CA SER A 107 -3.11 -6.17 2.72
C SER A 107 -3.90 -7.36 3.30
N THR A 108 -3.25 -8.51 3.49
CA THR A 108 -3.88 -9.68 4.11
C THR A 108 -4.03 -9.46 5.62
N ASN A 109 -3.03 -8.86 6.27
CA ASN A 109 -3.11 -8.51 7.69
C ASN A 109 -4.24 -7.53 7.96
N SER A 110 -4.47 -6.56 7.07
CA SER A 110 -5.55 -5.57 7.22
C SER A 110 -6.97 -6.15 7.13
N MET A 111 -7.12 -7.33 6.53
CA MET A 111 -8.39 -8.06 6.47
C MET A 111 -8.70 -8.88 7.72
N THR A 112 -7.73 -9.07 8.63
CA THR A 112 -7.97 -9.81 9.86
C THR A 112 -8.80 -8.94 10.82
N PRO A 113 -9.97 -9.41 11.29
CA PRO A 113 -10.76 -8.64 12.23
C PRO A 113 -9.97 -8.39 13.50
N ALA A 114 -9.69 -7.13 13.82
CA ALA A 114 -9.21 -6.76 15.14
C ALA A 114 -10.29 -7.17 16.16
N HIS A 115 -10.03 -8.23 16.93
CA HIS A 115 -10.95 -8.82 17.90
C HIS A 115 -11.29 -7.93 19.10
N SER A 116 -10.91 -6.65 19.08
CA SER A 116 -11.06 -5.72 20.21
C SER A 116 -11.58 -4.35 19.77
N TRP A 117 -12.79 -4.32 19.21
CA TRP A 117 -13.57 -3.08 19.09
C TRP A 117 -14.56 -3.02 20.26
N GLY A 118 -14.03 -2.76 21.46
CA GLY A 118 -14.82 -2.34 22.62
C GLY A 118 -14.73 -0.82 22.77
N PRO A 119 -15.81 -0.12 23.16
CA PRO A 119 -15.77 1.33 23.32
C PRO A 119 -14.76 1.71 24.41
N ARG A 120 -13.98 2.76 24.14
CA ARG A 120 -13.21 3.47 25.18
C ARG A 120 -14.14 4.25 26.10
#